data_AF-A0AAV3F1R0-F1
#
_entry.id   AF-A0AAV3F1R0-F1
#
_cell.length_a   1.000
_cell.length_b   1.000
_cell.length_c   1.000
_cell.angle_alpha   90.00
_cell.angle_beta   90.00
_cell.angle_gamma   90.00
#
_symmetry.space_group_name_H-M   'P 1'
#
loop_
_entity.id
_entity.type
_entity.pdbx_description
1 polymer ?
#
loop_
_entity_poly.entity_id
_entity_poly.type
_entity_poly.pdbx_seq_one_letter_code
_entity_poly.pdbx_strand_id
1 'polypeptide(L)'
;MKKRVLTVAVFLATNFVVNAQVGIGTLKPNKSAELTIESTNKGMLIPRIALKNSKDVVTIHEFPEKGINSMLVYNTATVENDLKPGYYYWYIDKWNRLTSVSDIPGIVINNYQEIFNNENIKKEIINIINKLEGEYGNVSYDTDKNQFFYIKDGKVEYINWSNLDTVN
;
A
#
# COMPACT_ATOMS: atom_id res chain seq x y z
N MET A 1 47.61 -16.25 45.88
CA MET A 1 47.53 -16.36 44.40
C MET A 1 46.24 -17.04 43.92
N LYS A 2 45.82 -18.18 44.49
CA LYS A 2 44.60 -18.93 44.07
C LYS A 2 43.29 -18.11 44.04
N LYS A 3 43.05 -17.23 45.03
CA LYS A 3 41.83 -16.38 45.06
C LYS A 3 41.77 -15.36 43.92
N ARG A 4 42.92 -14.85 43.45
CA ARG A 4 42.98 -13.88 42.34
C ARG A 4 42.79 -14.56 40.97
N VAL A 5 43.27 -15.80 40.83
CA VAL A 5 43.04 -16.63 39.64
C VAL A 5 41.56 -16.97 39.49
N LEU A 6 40.86 -17.25 40.59
CA LEU A 6 39.42 -17.53 40.57
C LEU A 6 38.60 -16.31 40.14
N THR A 7 38.94 -15.10 40.60
CA THR A 7 38.23 -13.87 40.19
C THR A 7 38.38 -13.57 38.70
N VAL A 8 39.58 -13.79 38.14
CA VAL A 8 39.84 -13.60 36.70
C VAL A 8 39.11 -14.65 35.85
N ALA A 9 39.06 -15.91 36.31
CA ALA A 9 38.32 -16.97 35.63
C ALA A 9 36.81 -16.72 35.61
N VAL A 10 36.24 -16.16 36.69
CA VAL A 10 34.82 -15.79 36.74
C VAL A 10 34.48 -14.65 35.79
N PHE A 11 35.37 -13.65 35.66
CA PHE A 11 35.16 -12.51 34.75
C PHE A 11 35.24 -12.91 33.27
N LEU A 12 36.06 -13.91 32.94
CA LEU A 12 36.19 -14.45 31.58
C LEU A 12 35.05 -15.43 31.20
N ALA A 13 34.34 -15.99 32.20
CA ALA A 13 33.24 -16.93 31.97
C ALA A 13 31.90 -16.25 31.62
N THR A 14 31.75 -14.95 31.86
CA THR A 14 30.51 -14.22 31.58
C THR A 14 30.56 -13.53 30.22
N ASN A 15 30.25 -14.28 29.16
CA ASN A 15 29.95 -13.68 27.85
C ASN A 15 28.52 -13.13 27.87
N PHE A 16 28.37 -11.81 28.04
CA PHE A 16 27.08 -11.15 27.87
C PHE A 16 26.84 -10.92 26.37
N VAL A 17 25.88 -11.65 25.78
CA VAL A 17 25.34 -11.30 24.46
C VAL A 17 24.35 -10.16 24.67
N VAL A 18 24.74 -8.95 24.30
CA VAL A 18 23.85 -7.77 24.31
C VAL A 18 23.37 -7.52 22.89
N ASN A 19 22.08 -7.73 22.62
CA ASN A 19 21.47 -7.33 21.37
C ASN A 19 21.27 -5.80 21.37
N ALA A 20 21.88 -5.10 20.41
CA ALA A 20 21.73 -3.66 20.26
C ALA A 20 20.58 -3.33 19.29
N GLN A 21 19.40 -3.09 19.84
CA GLN A 21 18.26 -2.49 19.12
C GLN A 21 18.60 -1.06 18.67
N VAL A 22 18.31 -0.71 17.41
CA VAL A 22 18.60 0.62 16.89
C VAL A 22 17.40 1.55 17.13
N GLY A 23 17.59 2.54 18.00
CA GLY A 23 16.65 3.64 18.21
C GLY A 23 17.19 4.93 17.61
N ILE A 24 16.42 5.57 16.73
CA ILE A 24 16.70 6.93 16.23
C ILE A 24 15.65 7.87 16.82
N GLY A 25 16.09 8.85 17.62
CA GLY A 25 15.20 9.80 18.28
C GLY A 25 14.50 9.29 19.53
N THR A 26 14.80 8.06 19.99
CA THR A 26 14.23 7.47 21.21
C THR A 26 15.26 6.66 22.00
N LEU A 27 15.17 6.68 23.32
CA LEU A 27 15.96 5.83 24.22
C LEU A 27 15.24 4.50 24.53
N LYS A 28 13.98 4.35 24.09
CA LYS A 28 13.15 3.17 24.36
C LYS A 28 12.60 2.62 23.03
N PRO A 29 13.47 2.10 22.15
CA PRO A 29 13.00 1.49 20.91
C PRO A 29 12.08 0.30 21.21
N ASN A 30 11.17 0.02 20.28
CA ASN A 30 10.22 -1.07 20.38
C ASN A 30 10.99 -2.41 20.36
N LYS A 31 10.76 -3.25 21.38
CA LYS A 31 11.45 -4.55 21.54
C LYS A 31 11.22 -5.54 20.40
N SER A 32 10.14 -5.36 19.63
CA SER A 32 9.82 -6.19 18.47
C SER A 32 10.33 -5.62 17.15
N ALA A 33 11.11 -4.53 17.17
CA ALA A 33 11.65 -3.88 15.98
C ALA A 33 13.17 -3.81 16.04
N GLU A 34 13.82 -4.18 14.94
CA GLU A 34 15.27 -3.98 14.78
C GLU A 34 15.63 -2.49 14.66
N LEU A 35 14.71 -1.68 14.13
CA LEU A 35 14.83 -0.23 13.98
C LEU A 35 13.56 0.47 14.46
N THR A 36 13.68 1.36 15.44
CA THR A 36 12.62 2.29 15.86
C THR A 36 13.03 3.72 15.56
N ILE A 37 12.20 4.46 14.84
CA ILE A 37 12.41 5.89 14.57
C ILE A 37 11.26 6.67 15.20
N GLU A 38 11.58 7.59 16.11
CA GLU A 38 10.59 8.43 16.79
C GLU A 38 10.93 9.91 16.56
N SER A 39 9.96 10.67 16.03
CA SER A 39 10.08 12.12 15.87
C SER A 39 8.68 12.74 15.81
N THR A 40 8.53 13.93 16.38
CA THR A 40 7.27 14.70 16.31
C THR A 40 7.17 15.58 15.07
N ASN A 41 8.28 15.80 14.34
CA ASN A 41 8.34 16.77 13.24
C ASN A 41 9.30 16.40 12.10
N LYS A 42 9.86 15.18 12.08
CA LYS A 42 10.71 14.68 10.98
C LYS A 42 10.16 13.38 10.43
N GLY A 43 10.29 13.20 9.11
CA GLY A 43 10.00 11.93 8.44
C GLY A 43 11.26 11.13 8.15
N MET A 44 11.07 9.95 7.57
CA MET A 44 12.13 9.10 7.01
C MET A 44 12.23 9.31 5.50
N LEU A 45 13.42 9.63 5.00
CA LEU A 45 13.67 9.69 3.57
C LEU A 45 14.09 8.32 3.05
N ILE A 46 13.19 7.68 2.30
CA ILE A 46 13.48 6.42 1.59
C ILE A 46 14.36 6.70 0.36
N PRO A 47 15.31 5.81 0.01
CA PRO A 47 16.14 5.95 -1.18
C PRO A 47 15.33 6.26 -2.44
N ARG A 48 15.72 7.33 -3.14
CA ARG A 48 15.07 7.79 -4.38
C ARG A 48 15.83 7.24 -5.57
N ILE A 49 15.22 6.31 -6.31
CA ILE A 49 15.87 5.57 -7.39
C ILE A 49 15.08 5.80 -8.68
N ALA A 50 15.75 5.96 -9.82
CA ALA A 50 15.10 6.00 -11.13
C ALA A 50 15.11 4.59 -11.72
N LEU A 51 14.07 3.80 -11.42
CA LEU A 51 13.97 2.43 -11.92
C LEU A 51 13.74 2.44 -13.45
N LYS A 52 14.31 1.46 -14.15
CA LYS A 52 14.21 1.34 -15.61
C LYS A 52 12.93 0.62 -16.07
N ASN A 53 12.43 -0.30 -15.26
CA ASN A 53 11.19 -1.05 -15.47
C ASN A 53 10.80 -1.78 -14.16
N SER A 54 9.64 -2.42 -14.14
CA SER A 54 9.15 -3.15 -12.97
C SER A 54 9.95 -4.40 -12.59
N LYS A 55 10.95 -4.81 -13.37
CA LYS A 55 11.87 -5.93 -13.07
C LYS A 55 13.33 -5.47 -12.94
N ASP A 56 13.56 -4.18 -12.71
CA ASP A 56 14.91 -3.62 -12.64
C ASP A 56 15.69 -4.14 -11.43
N VAL A 57 16.69 -4.98 -11.71
CA VAL A 57 17.65 -5.54 -10.74
C VAL A 57 19.06 -4.98 -10.94
N VAL A 58 19.25 -4.03 -11.86
CA VAL A 58 20.58 -3.52 -12.24
C VAL A 58 20.85 -2.17 -11.61
N THR A 59 19.82 -1.33 -11.48
CA THR A 59 19.98 0.03 -10.94
C THR A 59 20.32 0.05 -9.45
N ILE A 60 19.93 -0.98 -8.70
CA ILE A 60 20.32 -1.16 -7.31
C ILE A 60 21.63 -1.95 -7.28
N HIS A 61 22.67 -1.36 -6.69
CA HIS A 61 23.98 -2.00 -6.57
C HIS A 61 23.90 -3.30 -5.77
N GLU A 62 24.61 -4.33 -6.21
CA GLU A 62 24.64 -5.66 -5.58
C GLU A 62 23.24 -6.23 -5.32
N PHE A 63 22.34 -6.08 -6.30
CA PHE A 63 21.00 -6.64 -6.18
C PHE A 63 21.07 -8.16 -5.99
N PRO A 64 20.41 -8.72 -4.96
CA PRO A 64 20.43 -10.15 -4.70
C PRO A 64 19.85 -10.94 -5.87
N GLU A 65 20.40 -12.12 -6.18
CA GLU A 65 19.98 -12.94 -7.35
C GLU A 65 18.46 -13.26 -7.39
N LYS A 66 17.80 -13.31 -6.23
CA LYS A 66 16.35 -13.56 -6.10
C LYS A 66 15.57 -12.32 -5.63
N GLY A 67 16.25 -11.18 -5.54
CA GLY A 67 15.83 -10.01 -4.79
C GLY A 67 15.53 -10.30 -3.32
N ILE A 68 15.22 -9.26 -2.56
CA ILE A 68 14.76 -9.38 -1.18
C ILE A 68 13.34 -8.83 -1.12
N ASN A 69 12.38 -9.72 -0.87
CA ASN A 69 11.00 -9.30 -0.64
C ASN A 69 10.95 -8.27 0.48
N SER A 70 10.07 -7.29 0.34
CA SER A 70 9.92 -6.16 1.26
C SER A 70 10.98 -5.05 1.15
N MET A 71 11.92 -5.11 0.20
CA MET A 71 12.81 -3.96 -0.06
C MET A 71 11.98 -2.77 -0.56
N LEU A 72 12.11 -1.60 0.06
CA LEU A 72 11.30 -0.40 -0.23
C LEU A 72 12.16 0.71 -0.84
N VAL A 73 11.70 1.30 -1.94
CA VAL A 73 12.33 2.44 -2.62
C VAL A 73 11.28 3.47 -3.05
N TYR A 74 11.69 4.70 -3.29
CA TYR A 74 10.86 5.69 -3.98
C TYR A 74 11.32 5.79 -5.45
N ASN A 75 10.50 5.32 -6.38
CA ASN A 75 10.75 5.46 -7.80
C ASN A 75 10.52 6.91 -8.26
N THR A 76 11.47 7.44 -9.02
CA THR A 76 11.41 8.79 -9.62
C THR A 76 11.17 8.78 -11.13
N ALA A 77 11.34 7.64 -11.79
CA ALA A 77 11.15 7.51 -13.23
C ALA A 77 9.67 7.36 -13.60
N THR A 78 9.33 7.77 -14.83
CA THR A 78 8.07 7.40 -15.48
C THR A 78 8.41 6.51 -16.66
N VAL A 79 7.81 5.33 -16.72
CA VAL A 79 7.91 4.39 -17.84
C VAL A 79 6.49 4.09 -18.28
N GLU A 80 6.19 4.38 -19.53
CA GLU A 80 4.85 4.23 -20.08
C GLU A 80 4.30 2.82 -19.83
N ASN A 81 3.07 2.75 -19.31
CA ASN A 81 2.36 1.52 -18.97
C ASN A 81 3.04 0.58 -17.95
N ASP A 82 4.12 1.00 -17.27
CA ASP A 82 4.86 0.15 -16.32
C ASP A 82 5.16 0.86 -14.99
N LEU A 83 5.83 2.02 -15.04
CA LEU A 83 6.27 2.75 -13.84
C LEU A 83 5.69 4.16 -13.78
N LYS A 84 5.31 4.56 -12.57
CA LYS A 84 4.97 5.95 -12.21
C LYS A 84 5.78 6.35 -10.99
N PRO A 85 6.01 7.66 -10.74
CA PRO A 85 6.59 8.09 -9.49
C PRO A 85 5.79 7.62 -8.27
N GLY A 86 6.49 7.18 -7.22
CA GLY A 86 5.86 6.68 -5.99
C GLY A 86 6.70 5.66 -5.23
N TYR A 87 6.16 5.14 -4.14
CA TYR A 87 6.81 4.10 -3.35
C TYR A 87 6.62 2.72 -3.99
N TYR A 88 7.69 1.95 -4.07
CA TYR A 88 7.70 0.60 -4.61
C TYR A 88 8.36 -0.37 -3.64
N TYR A 89 7.80 -1.57 -3.54
CA TYR A 89 8.42 -2.67 -2.82
C TYR A 89 8.70 -3.86 -3.74
N TRP A 90 9.82 -4.55 -3.51
CA TRP A 90 10.10 -5.78 -4.22
C TRP A 90 9.25 -6.92 -3.67
N TYR A 91 8.59 -7.66 -4.55
CA TYR A 91 7.88 -8.89 -4.22
C TYR A 91 7.77 -9.79 -5.45
N ILE A 92 8.33 -10.99 -5.36
CA ILE A 92 8.31 -12.04 -6.40
C ILE A 92 8.68 -11.47 -7.78
N ASP A 93 9.97 -11.24 -8.00
CA ASP A 93 10.57 -10.82 -9.28
C ASP A 93 10.01 -9.52 -9.88
N LYS A 94 9.39 -8.67 -9.05
CA LYS A 94 8.78 -7.43 -9.50
C LYS A 94 8.78 -6.33 -8.43
N TRP A 95 8.96 -5.10 -8.88
CA TRP A 95 8.65 -3.87 -8.16
C TRP A 95 7.16 -3.58 -8.21
N ASN A 96 6.52 -3.57 -7.05
CA ASN A 96 5.09 -3.31 -6.87
C ASN A 96 4.89 -1.92 -6.27
N ARG A 97 4.10 -1.08 -6.93
CA ARG A 97 3.81 0.29 -6.46
C ARG A 97 2.80 0.24 -5.32
N LEU A 98 3.05 1.00 -4.26
CA LEU A 98 2.04 1.31 -3.25
C LEU A 98 1.07 2.33 -3.83
N THR A 99 -0.19 1.94 -3.97
CA THR A 99 -1.26 2.79 -4.49
C THR A 99 -2.04 3.46 -3.36
N SER A 100 -2.68 4.57 -3.70
CA SER A 100 -3.54 5.37 -2.83
C SER A 100 -4.97 5.38 -3.36
N VAL A 101 -5.91 5.90 -2.57
CA VAL A 101 -7.31 6.06 -2.99
C VAL A 101 -7.42 6.88 -4.29
N SER A 102 -6.55 7.87 -4.50
CA SER A 102 -6.53 8.66 -5.74
C SER A 102 -6.11 7.86 -6.98
N ASP A 103 -5.48 6.69 -6.83
CA ASP A 103 -5.14 5.82 -7.97
C ASP A 103 -6.33 4.93 -8.39
N ILE A 104 -7.34 4.74 -7.52
CA ILE A 104 -8.47 3.82 -7.74
C ILE A 104 -9.23 4.13 -9.03
N PRO A 105 -9.63 5.38 -9.34
CA PRO A 105 -10.39 5.66 -10.56
C PRO A 105 -9.66 5.20 -11.83
N GLY A 106 -8.34 5.46 -11.91
CA GLY A 106 -7.52 5.02 -13.02
C GLY A 106 -7.38 3.50 -13.08
N ILE A 107 -7.25 2.83 -11.94
CA ILE A 107 -7.22 1.36 -11.87
C ILE A 107 -8.55 0.77 -12.37
N VAL A 108 -9.70 1.32 -11.95
CA VAL A 108 -11.02 0.83 -12.38
C VAL A 108 -11.20 1.03 -13.89
N ILE A 109 -10.89 2.23 -14.40
CA ILE A 109 -11.02 2.55 -15.83
C ILE A 109 -10.12 1.62 -16.67
N ASN A 110 -8.88 1.38 -16.25
CA ASN A 110 -7.95 0.58 -17.04
C ASN A 110 -8.24 -0.92 -17.00
N ASN A 111 -8.92 -1.41 -15.96
CA ASN A 111 -9.19 -2.84 -15.75
C ASN A 111 -10.70 -3.16 -15.81
N TYR A 112 -11.53 -2.27 -16.36
CA TYR A 112 -12.98 -2.40 -16.30
C TYR A 112 -13.48 -3.74 -16.85
N GLN A 113 -12.90 -4.23 -17.95
CA GLN A 113 -13.30 -5.51 -18.55
C GLN A 113 -13.11 -6.69 -17.58
N GLU A 114 -11.97 -6.77 -16.89
CA GLU A 114 -11.69 -7.81 -15.90
C GLU A 114 -12.60 -7.69 -14.68
N ILE A 115 -12.80 -6.45 -14.20
CA ILE A 115 -13.67 -6.14 -13.07
C ILE A 115 -15.12 -6.57 -13.37
N PHE A 116 -15.67 -6.19 -14.53
CA PHE A 116 -17.03 -6.56 -14.92
C PHE A 116 -17.19 -8.05 -15.24
N ASN A 117 -16.10 -8.76 -15.58
CA ASN A 117 -16.14 -10.21 -15.77
C ASN A 117 -16.10 -11.00 -14.45
N ASN A 118 -15.79 -10.37 -13.32
CA ASN A 118 -15.79 -11.02 -12.02
C ASN A 118 -17.23 -11.36 -11.58
N GLU A 119 -17.51 -12.65 -11.37
CA GLU A 119 -18.86 -13.14 -11.03
C GLU A 119 -19.40 -12.59 -9.70
N ASN A 120 -18.55 -12.33 -8.72
CA ASN A 120 -19.00 -11.73 -7.46
C ASN A 120 -19.42 -10.27 -7.67
N ILE A 121 -18.66 -9.52 -8.46
CA ILE A 121 -18.98 -8.12 -8.79
C ILE A 121 -20.29 -8.06 -9.58
N LYS A 122 -20.48 -8.94 -10.57
CA LYS A 122 -21.75 -9.04 -11.31
C LYS A 122 -22.93 -9.30 -10.38
N LYS A 123 -22.79 -10.23 -9.43
CA LYS A 123 -23.85 -10.53 -8.46
C LYS A 123 -24.19 -9.33 -7.60
N GLU A 124 -23.20 -8.58 -7.12
CA GLU A 124 -23.44 -7.35 -6.35
C GLU A 124 -24.15 -6.28 -7.20
N ILE A 125 -23.72 -6.09 -8.45
CA ILE A 125 -24.40 -5.17 -9.37
C ILE A 125 -25.86 -5.59 -9.59
N ILE A 126 -26.12 -6.88 -9.82
CA ILE A 126 -27.48 -7.41 -9.98
C ILE A 126 -28.30 -7.22 -8.70
N ASN A 127 -27.71 -7.46 -7.54
CA ASN A 127 -28.39 -7.24 -6.25
C ASN A 127 -28.78 -5.77 -6.07
N ILE A 128 -27.88 -4.83 -6.41
CA ILE A 128 -28.18 -3.40 -6.41
C ILE A 128 -29.30 -3.08 -7.40
N ILE A 129 -29.26 -3.61 -8.63
CA ILE A 129 -30.31 -3.40 -9.63
C ILE A 129 -31.67 -3.88 -9.11
N ASN A 130 -31.72 -5.08 -8.51
CA ASN A 130 -32.96 -5.65 -7.96
C ASN A 130 -33.50 -4.83 -6.77
N LYS A 131 -32.61 -4.27 -5.92
CA LYS A 131 -33.04 -3.37 -4.83
C LYS A 131 -33.62 -2.06 -5.33
N LEU A 132 -33.17 -1.59 -6.48
CA LEU A 132 -33.62 -0.33 -7.10
C LEU A 132 -34.86 -0.52 -7.98
N GLU A 133 -35.18 -1.76 -8.35
CA GLU A 133 -36.28 -2.09 -9.24
C GLU A 133 -37.62 -1.61 -8.66
N GLY A 134 -38.38 -0.85 -9.46
CA GLY A 134 -39.67 -0.29 -9.07
C GLY A 134 -39.62 1.00 -8.26
N GLU A 135 -38.48 1.36 -7.65
CA GLU A 135 -38.30 2.64 -6.95
C GLU A 135 -37.67 3.72 -7.85
N TYR A 136 -36.71 3.33 -8.69
CA TYR A 136 -35.94 4.22 -9.54
C TYR A 136 -36.19 3.87 -11.02
N GLY A 137 -36.34 4.90 -11.85
CA GLY A 137 -36.42 4.76 -13.31
C GLY A 137 -35.04 4.59 -13.96
N ASN A 138 -34.95 4.83 -15.26
CA ASN A 138 -33.66 4.85 -15.96
C ASN A 138 -32.70 5.86 -15.30
N VAL A 139 -31.53 5.37 -14.88
CA VAL A 139 -30.49 6.18 -14.25
C VAL A 139 -29.60 6.79 -15.32
N SER A 140 -29.36 8.09 -15.23
CA SER A 140 -28.45 8.86 -16.07
C SER A 140 -27.34 9.48 -15.21
N TYR A 141 -26.23 9.87 -15.81
CA TYR A 141 -25.11 10.51 -15.12
C TYR A 141 -24.96 11.96 -15.59
N ASP A 142 -24.94 12.88 -14.63
CA ASP A 142 -24.69 14.31 -14.82
C ASP A 142 -23.18 14.57 -14.68
N THR A 143 -22.53 14.86 -15.81
CA THR A 143 -21.07 15.09 -15.87
C THR A 143 -20.63 16.37 -15.16
N ASP A 144 -21.50 17.37 -15.07
CA ASP A 144 -21.17 18.66 -14.48
C ASP A 144 -21.18 18.58 -12.95
N LYS A 145 -22.12 17.79 -12.41
CA LYS A 145 -22.24 17.57 -10.96
C LYS A 145 -21.51 16.34 -10.45
N ASN A 146 -21.04 15.47 -11.34
CA ASN A 146 -20.47 14.16 -10.99
C ASN A 146 -21.44 13.32 -10.14
N GLN A 147 -22.72 13.29 -10.53
CA GLN A 147 -23.78 12.61 -9.78
C GLN A 147 -24.69 11.82 -10.72
N PHE A 148 -25.20 10.69 -10.23
CA PHE A 148 -26.25 9.93 -10.90
C PHE A 148 -27.63 10.52 -10.56
N PHE A 149 -28.55 10.49 -11.52
CA PHE A 149 -29.90 10.99 -11.36
C PHE A 149 -30.91 10.12 -12.11
N TYR A 150 -32.18 10.24 -11.74
CA TYR A 150 -33.30 9.61 -12.44
C TYR A 150 -34.44 10.63 -12.59
N ILE A 151 -35.38 10.34 -13.49
CA ILE A 151 -36.56 11.19 -13.71
C ILE A 151 -37.75 10.57 -12.99
N LYS A 152 -38.35 11.33 -12.06
CA LYS A 152 -39.58 10.98 -11.35
C LYS A 152 -40.60 12.10 -11.55
N ASP A 153 -41.78 11.76 -12.08
CA ASP A 153 -42.87 12.71 -12.34
C ASP A 153 -42.42 13.95 -13.16
N GLY A 154 -41.52 13.75 -14.13
CA GLY A 154 -40.97 14.81 -14.99
C GLY A 154 -39.89 15.68 -14.34
N LYS A 155 -39.43 15.35 -13.12
CA LYS A 155 -38.38 16.07 -12.40
C LYS A 155 -37.12 15.22 -12.26
N VAL A 156 -35.96 15.89 -12.26
CA VAL A 156 -34.66 15.28 -12.00
C VAL A 156 -34.47 15.11 -10.50
N GLU A 157 -34.25 13.88 -10.07
CA GLU A 157 -33.92 13.50 -8.69
C GLU A 157 -32.51 12.89 -8.67
N TYR A 158 -31.63 13.43 -7.83
CA TYR A 158 -30.25 12.95 -7.71
C TYR A 158 -30.14 11.79 -6.73
N ILE A 159 -29.44 10.73 -7.13
CA ILE A 159 -29.26 9.52 -6.33
C ILE A 159 -28.21 9.78 -5.26
N ASN A 160 -28.60 9.61 -4.00
CA ASN A 160 -27.68 9.54 -2.88
C ASN A 160 -27.40 8.07 -2.54
N TRP A 161 -26.23 7.57 -2.92
CA TRP A 161 -25.82 6.18 -2.70
C TRP A 161 -25.76 5.78 -1.22
N SER A 162 -25.59 6.75 -0.31
CA SER A 162 -25.63 6.47 1.14
C SER A 162 -26.99 5.94 1.62
N ASN A 163 -28.07 6.17 0.85
CA ASN A 163 -29.41 5.72 1.21
C ASN A 163 -29.64 4.22 0.91
N LEU A 164 -28.75 3.58 0.14
CA LEU A 164 -28.95 2.20 -0.33
C LEU A 164 -28.46 1.14 0.65
N ASP A 165 -27.98 1.56 1.82
CA ASP A 165 -27.45 0.71 2.89
C ASP A 165 -26.49 -0.36 2.31
N THR A 166 -25.76 0.03 1.26
CA THR A 166 -24.72 -0.79 0.67
C THR A 166 -23.56 -0.71 1.63
N VAL A 167 -23.46 -1.71 2.49
CA VAL A 167 -22.35 -1.89 3.41
C VAL A 167 -21.07 -1.94 2.59
N ASN A 168 -20.27 -0.88 2.67
CA ASN A 168 -18.83 -0.97 2.48
C ASN A 168 -18.20 -0.93 3.87
#